data_AF-H4F9G5-F1
#
_entry.id   AF-H4F9G5-F1
#
_cell.length_a   1.000
_cell.length_b   1.000
_cell.length_c   1.000
_cell.angle_alpha   90.00
_cell.angle_beta   90.00
_cell.angle_gamma   90.00
#
_symmetry.space_group_name_H-M   'P 1'
#
loop_
_entity.id
_entity.type
_entity.pdbx_description
1 polymer ?
#
loop_
_entity_poly.entity_id
_entity_poly.type
_entity_poly.pdbx_seq_one_letter_code
_entity_poly.pdbx_strand_id
1 'polypeptide(L)'
;MDAVLDGLLAGGNSPRPAAGRAVGVCSHFSLLAVSVLRANGRAARSRCGFGTYFAPDKAIDHWVVEVWYGDRWRMVDFQIDDFQRAELGLVFDTLDLPSGEFLLAAQAWQLCRRGEDDPNRFGIFDEGGFWFIASNMIRDLANLNKVEMLPWDDWGAMPSPDAEISTEELRRFDHLAE
;
A
#
# COMPACT_ATOMS: atom_id res chain seq x y z
N MET A 1 4.57 15.83 11.13
CA MET A 1 5.52 15.11 10.26
C MET A 1 5.39 15.60 8.80
N ASP A 2 4.66 16.70 8.59
CA ASP A 2 4.39 17.34 7.29
C ASP A 2 5.61 18.06 6.71
N ALA A 3 6.57 18.44 7.55
CA ALA A 3 7.77 19.16 7.11
C ALA A 3 8.77 18.28 6.32
N VAL A 4 8.67 16.96 6.41
CA VAL A 4 9.70 16.05 5.86
C VAL A 4 9.49 15.76 4.38
N LEU A 5 8.25 15.76 3.88
CA LEU A 5 7.96 15.53 2.46
C LEU A 5 7.95 16.83 1.64
N ASP A 6 7.49 17.96 2.21
CA ASP A 6 7.48 19.25 1.52
C ASP A 6 8.89 19.81 1.24
N GLY A 7 9.85 19.54 2.13
CA GLY A 7 11.22 20.09 2.01
C GLY A 7 12.04 19.53 0.85
N LEU A 8 11.75 18.29 0.39
CA LEU A 8 12.67 17.57 -0.49
C LEU A 8 12.55 17.84 -1.98
N LEU A 9 11.47 18.47 -2.45
CA LEU A 9 11.27 18.65 -3.89
C LEU A 9 11.62 20.04 -4.44
N ALA A 10 12.02 21.03 -3.62
CA ALA A 10 12.53 22.32 -4.14
C ALA A 10 13.25 23.25 -3.13
N GLY A 11 13.65 22.80 -1.93
CA GLY A 11 14.39 23.66 -1.01
C GLY A 11 13.58 24.80 -0.38
N GLY A 12 12.28 24.58 -0.13
CA GLY A 12 11.44 25.47 0.67
C GLY A 12 10.53 24.69 1.61
N ASN A 13 10.35 25.17 2.84
CA ASN A 13 9.54 24.54 3.90
C ASN A 13 8.06 24.98 3.89
N SER A 14 7.57 25.56 2.79
CA SER A 14 6.21 26.07 2.68
C SER A 14 5.39 25.26 1.68
N PRO A 15 4.17 24.81 2.04
CA PRO A 15 3.31 24.02 1.16
C PRO A 15 3.11 24.71 -0.19
N ARG A 16 3.19 23.95 -1.28
CA ARG A 16 2.91 24.49 -2.62
C ARG A 16 1.41 24.71 -2.80
N PRO A 17 0.98 25.79 -3.50
CA PRO A 17 -0.40 25.93 -3.94
C PRO A 17 -0.80 24.73 -4.81
N ALA A 18 -2.08 24.37 -4.83
CA ALA A 18 -2.57 23.17 -5.53
C ALA A 18 -2.08 23.07 -6.99
N ALA A 19 -2.08 24.18 -7.72
CA ALA A 19 -1.62 24.25 -9.11
C ALA A 19 -0.10 24.00 -9.30
N GLY A 20 0.69 24.05 -8.23
CA GLY A 20 2.14 23.79 -8.24
C GLY A 20 2.53 22.43 -7.66
N ARG A 21 1.56 21.59 -7.29
CA ARG A 21 1.81 20.23 -6.78
C ARG A 21 1.94 19.25 -7.94
N ALA A 22 2.84 18.28 -7.81
CA ALA A 22 2.92 17.17 -8.75
C ALA A 22 1.72 16.24 -8.54
N VAL A 23 1.21 15.65 -9.63
CA VAL A 23 0.18 14.61 -9.56
C VAL A 23 0.85 13.26 -9.40
N GLY A 24 0.35 12.45 -8.47
CA GLY A 24 0.87 11.13 -8.16
C GLY A 24 -0.22 10.21 -7.61
N VAL A 25 0.18 8.98 -7.29
CA VAL A 25 -0.67 7.93 -6.70
C VAL A 25 0.05 7.36 -5.48
N CYS A 26 -0.61 6.51 -4.71
CA CYS A 26 -0.12 5.95 -3.45
C CYS A 26 1.30 5.41 -3.49
N SER A 27 1.67 4.71 -4.57
CA SER A 27 3.03 4.18 -4.77
C SER A 27 4.08 5.29 -4.89
N HIS A 28 3.77 6.43 -5.54
CA HIS A 28 4.67 7.58 -5.65
C HIS A 28 4.93 8.24 -4.28
N PHE A 29 3.86 8.43 -3.48
CA PHE A 29 4.00 8.99 -2.13
C PHE A 29 4.84 8.07 -1.24
N SER A 30 4.57 6.76 -1.29
CA SER A 30 5.31 5.75 -0.53
C SER A 30 6.79 5.70 -0.94
N LEU A 31 7.08 5.71 -2.25
CA LEU A 31 8.45 5.69 -2.76
C LEU A 31 9.23 6.95 -2.35
N LEU A 32 8.63 8.13 -2.49
CA LEU A 32 9.25 9.38 -2.07
C LEU A 32 9.53 9.35 -0.56
N ALA A 33 8.56 8.97 0.26
CA ALA A 33 8.73 8.88 1.70
C ALA A 33 9.82 7.89 2.12
N VAL A 34 9.86 6.69 1.53
CA VAL A 34 10.92 5.71 1.76
C VAL A 34 12.29 6.28 1.41
N SER A 35 12.41 6.96 0.27
CA SER A 35 13.66 7.58 -0.18
C SER A 35 14.16 8.62 0.81
N VAL A 36 13.26 9.50 1.26
CA VAL A 36 13.54 10.55 2.24
C VAL A 36 13.96 9.98 3.60
N LEU A 37 13.19 9.03 4.11
CA LEU A 37 13.46 8.40 5.41
C LEU A 37 14.81 7.70 5.42
N ARG A 38 15.12 6.95 4.36
CA ARG A 38 16.41 6.27 4.20
C ARG A 38 17.57 7.25 4.08
N ALA A 39 17.40 8.35 3.34
CA ALA A 39 18.40 9.41 3.25
C ALA A 39 18.71 10.06 4.62
N ASN A 40 17.74 10.03 5.55
CA ASN A 40 17.89 10.51 6.93
C ASN A 40 18.20 9.39 7.94
N GLY A 41 18.70 8.24 7.48
CA GLY A 41 19.15 7.14 8.34
C GLY A 41 18.04 6.36 9.03
N ARG A 42 16.77 6.54 8.63
CA ARG A 42 15.64 5.77 9.16
C ARG A 42 15.37 4.56 8.28
N ALA A 43 15.29 3.37 8.89
CA ALA A 43 14.87 2.17 8.18
C ALA A 43 13.39 2.29 7.80
N ALA A 44 13.12 2.19 6.50
CA ALA A 44 11.79 2.27 5.92
C ALA A 44 11.66 1.33 4.72
N ARG A 45 10.47 0.80 4.47
CA ARG A 45 10.15 -0.01 3.29
C ARG A 45 8.71 0.24 2.83
N SER A 46 8.53 0.28 1.51
CA SER A 46 7.21 0.38 0.90
C SER A 46 6.50 -0.97 1.04
N ARG A 47 5.19 -0.95 1.25
CA ARG A 47 4.31 -2.12 1.31
C ARG A 47 3.13 -1.94 0.38
N CYS A 48 2.69 -3.03 -0.24
CA CYS A 48 1.54 -3.09 -1.15
C CYS A 48 0.48 -4.02 -0.56
N GLY A 49 -0.78 -3.63 -0.70
CA GLY A 49 -1.91 -4.30 -0.06
C GLY A 49 -3.17 -3.46 -0.18
N PHE A 50 -3.97 -3.42 0.88
CA PHE A 50 -5.33 -2.91 0.81
C PHE A 50 -5.69 -2.03 2.00
N GLY A 51 -6.09 -0.78 1.74
CA GLY A 51 -6.66 0.13 2.73
C GLY A 51 -8.16 -0.13 2.91
N THR A 52 -8.60 -0.36 4.14
CA THR A 52 -10.01 -0.67 4.48
C THR A 52 -10.81 0.57 4.89
N TYR A 53 -10.20 1.76 4.83
CA TYR A 53 -10.75 3.02 5.33
C TYR A 53 -11.24 3.96 4.22
N PHE A 54 -11.14 3.56 2.96
CA PHE A 54 -11.58 4.38 1.83
C PHE A 54 -13.06 4.17 1.48
N ALA A 55 -13.57 2.96 1.70
CA ALA A 55 -14.97 2.60 1.45
C ALA A 55 -15.43 1.51 2.44
N PRO A 56 -16.67 1.55 2.96
CA PRO A 56 -17.14 0.57 3.95
C PRO A 56 -17.17 -0.88 3.47
N ASP A 57 -17.34 -1.10 2.18
CA ASP A 57 -17.57 -2.38 1.53
C ASP A 57 -16.41 -2.81 0.62
N LYS A 58 -15.29 -2.08 0.62
CA LYS A 58 -14.14 -2.39 -0.22
C LYS A 58 -12.81 -2.19 0.51
N ALA A 59 -11.91 -3.15 0.33
CA ALA A 59 -10.51 -3.02 0.71
C ALA A 59 -9.74 -2.57 -0.54
N ILE A 60 -9.36 -1.30 -0.60
CA ILE A 60 -8.87 -0.66 -1.82
C ILE A 60 -7.37 -0.85 -1.97
N ASP A 61 -6.94 -1.29 -3.16
CA ASP A 61 -5.53 -1.37 -3.60
C ASP A 61 -4.76 -0.11 -3.21
N HIS A 62 -3.72 -0.28 -2.40
CA HIS A 62 -3.04 0.84 -1.79
C HIS A 62 -1.59 0.53 -1.38
N TRP A 63 -0.77 1.59 -1.32
CA TRP A 63 0.62 1.53 -0.89
C TRP A 63 0.82 2.38 0.36
N VAL A 64 1.53 1.81 1.33
CA VAL A 64 1.90 2.45 2.59
C VAL A 64 3.38 2.20 2.87
N VAL A 65 3.90 2.83 3.92
CA VAL A 65 5.30 2.69 4.32
C VAL A 65 5.38 2.10 5.72
N GLU A 66 6.15 1.04 5.89
CA GLU A 66 6.61 0.62 7.20
C GLU A 66 7.89 1.37 7.58
N VAL A 67 7.87 2.04 8.73
CA VAL A 67 8.99 2.82 9.28
C VAL A 67 9.40 2.23 10.64
N TRP A 68 10.69 1.99 10.84
CA TRP A 68 11.22 1.52 12.12
C TRP A 68 11.36 2.69 13.11
N TYR A 69 10.71 2.56 14.28
CA TYR A 69 10.74 3.59 15.33
C TYR A 69 11.60 3.21 16.55
N GLY A 70 12.46 2.20 16.42
CA GLY A 70 13.40 1.76 17.46
C GLY A 70 12.90 0.59 18.30
N ASP A 71 11.59 0.50 18.49
CA ASP A 71 10.90 -0.55 19.23
C ASP A 71 10.06 -1.47 18.31
N ARG A 72 9.36 -0.87 17.35
CA ARG A 72 8.51 -1.56 16.38
C ARG A 72 8.48 -0.87 15.03
N TRP A 73 8.00 -1.62 14.04
CA TRP A 73 7.56 -1.05 12.77
C TRP A 73 6.21 -0.35 12.96
N ARG A 74 6.07 0.81 12.33
CA ARG A 74 4.80 1.53 12.21
C ARG A 74 4.42 1.60 10.75
N MET A 75 3.17 1.34 10.44
CA MET A 75 2.64 1.49 9.10
C MET A 75 2.09 2.90 8.94
N VAL A 76 2.52 3.58 7.88
CA VAL A 76 2.30 5.01 7.67
C VAL A 76 1.77 5.23 6.26
N ASP A 77 0.63 5.90 6.16
CA ASP A 77 0.08 6.37 4.89
C ASP A 77 0.50 7.82 4.65
N PHE A 78 1.53 8.00 3.82
CA PHE A 78 2.04 9.31 3.43
C PHE A 78 1.24 9.98 2.30
N GLN A 79 0.22 9.32 1.75
CA GLN A 79 -0.66 9.94 0.77
C GLN A 79 -1.67 10.87 1.45
N ILE A 80 -2.16 10.50 2.64
CA ILE A 80 -3.32 11.14 3.27
C ILE A 80 -2.88 12.34 4.10
N ASP A 81 -3.21 13.54 3.62
CA ASP A 81 -3.05 14.79 4.36
C ASP A 81 -4.26 15.09 5.28
N ASP A 82 -4.17 16.17 6.07
CA ASP A 82 -5.22 16.59 6.99
C ASP A 82 -6.57 16.87 6.30
N PHE A 83 -6.54 17.36 5.05
CA PHE A 83 -7.75 17.61 4.29
C PHE A 83 -8.41 16.29 3.89
N GLN A 84 -7.66 15.36 3.31
CA GLN A 84 -8.18 14.04 2.94
C GLN A 84 -8.64 13.25 4.16
N ARG A 85 -7.92 13.34 5.28
CA ARG A 85 -8.32 12.73 6.55
C ARG A 85 -9.68 13.23 7.02
N ALA A 86 -9.92 14.55 6.93
CA ALA A 86 -11.19 15.16 7.30
C ALA A 86 -12.32 14.75 6.34
N GLU A 87 -12.08 14.79 5.01
CA GLU A 87 -13.08 14.41 4.01
C GLU A 87 -13.46 12.92 4.08
N LEU A 88 -12.50 12.05 4.39
CA LEU A 88 -12.72 10.62 4.61
C LEU A 88 -13.27 10.29 6.02
N GLY A 89 -13.33 11.27 6.91
CA GLY A 89 -13.80 11.07 8.29
C GLY A 89 -12.90 10.16 9.13
N LEU A 90 -11.60 10.10 8.85
CA LEU A 90 -10.67 9.19 9.52
C LEU A 90 -10.34 9.68 10.94
N VAL A 91 -10.69 8.87 11.93
CA VAL A 91 -10.50 9.17 13.35
C VAL A 91 -9.18 8.65 13.93
N PHE A 92 -8.39 7.92 13.13
CA PHE A 92 -7.09 7.36 13.53
C PHE A 92 -5.91 8.19 13.01
N ASP A 93 -4.70 7.87 13.49
CA ASP A 93 -3.45 8.48 13.04
C ASP A 93 -2.93 7.76 11.78
N THR A 94 -2.86 8.47 10.65
CA THR A 94 -2.31 7.95 9.39
C THR A 94 -0.79 7.73 9.47
N LEU A 95 -0.14 8.26 10.51
CA LEU A 95 1.29 8.10 10.79
C LEU A 95 1.61 6.95 11.75
N ASP A 96 0.59 6.20 12.18
CA ASP A 96 0.69 4.98 12.97
C ASP A 96 -0.62 4.18 12.82
N LEU A 97 -0.84 3.62 11.64
CA LEU A 97 -2.09 2.96 11.29
C LEU A 97 -2.42 1.84 12.29
N PRO A 98 -3.64 1.84 12.87
CA PRO A 98 -4.12 0.72 13.68
C PRO A 98 -4.17 -0.58 12.88
N SER A 99 -4.04 -1.70 13.60
CA SER A 99 -4.24 -3.03 13.00
C SER A 99 -5.62 -3.12 12.37
N GLY A 100 -5.68 -3.60 11.13
CA GLY A 100 -6.92 -3.79 10.38
C GLY A 100 -7.27 -2.66 9.42
N GLU A 101 -6.76 -1.44 9.63
CA GLU A 101 -7.00 -0.31 8.71
C GLU A 101 -6.28 -0.50 7.36
N PHE A 102 -5.17 -1.22 7.37
CA PHE A 102 -4.52 -1.68 6.15
C PHE A 102 -4.11 -3.14 6.30
N LEU A 103 -4.38 -3.91 5.25
CA LEU A 103 -4.06 -5.32 5.16
C LEU A 103 -2.98 -5.52 4.09
N LEU A 104 -1.88 -6.16 4.47
CA LEU A 104 -0.90 -6.64 3.49
C LEU A 104 -1.56 -7.63 2.54
N ALA A 105 -1.09 -7.69 1.30
CA ALA A 105 -1.64 -8.62 0.31
C ALA A 105 -1.63 -10.09 0.78
N ALA A 106 -0.59 -10.51 1.49
CA ALA A 106 -0.50 -11.83 2.12
C ALA A 106 -1.58 -12.06 3.20
N GLN A 107 -1.90 -11.03 4.00
CA GLN A 107 -2.94 -11.13 5.02
C GLN A 107 -4.34 -11.25 4.39
N ALA A 108 -4.61 -10.42 3.37
CA ALA A 108 -5.83 -10.50 2.58
C ALA A 108 -5.99 -11.88 1.93
N TRP A 109 -4.92 -12.41 1.34
CA TRP A 109 -4.89 -13.76 0.78
C TRP A 109 -5.28 -14.80 1.83
N GLN A 110 -4.60 -14.82 2.97
CA GLN A 110 -4.88 -15.79 4.02
C GLN A 110 -6.33 -15.69 4.56
N LEU A 111 -6.88 -14.49 4.73
CA LEU A 111 -8.28 -14.29 5.15
C LEU A 111 -9.26 -14.93 4.15
N CYS A 112 -9.11 -14.63 2.86
CA CYS A 112 -9.95 -15.20 1.81
C CYS A 112 -9.77 -16.71 1.67
N ARG A 113 -8.53 -17.22 1.82
CA ARG A 113 -8.25 -18.67 1.76
C ARG A 113 -8.89 -19.44 2.92
N ARG A 114 -9.08 -18.80 4.08
CA ARG A 114 -9.82 -19.37 5.23
C ARG A 114 -11.34 -19.19 5.12
N GLY A 115 -11.83 -18.48 4.11
CA GLY A 115 -13.25 -18.16 3.96
C GLY A 115 -13.76 -17.13 4.99
N GLU A 116 -12.85 -16.35 5.59
CA GLU A 116 -13.19 -15.31 6.55
C GLU A 116 -13.56 -13.97 5.87
N ASP A 117 -13.30 -13.87 4.56
CA ASP A 117 -13.55 -12.67 3.77
C ASP A 117 -13.79 -12.99 2.29
N ASP A 118 -14.46 -12.09 1.58
CA ASP A 118 -14.73 -12.22 0.15
C ASP A 118 -13.56 -11.66 -0.68
N PRO A 119 -12.89 -12.47 -1.52
CA PRO A 119 -11.80 -11.98 -2.37
C PRO A 119 -12.24 -10.83 -3.30
N ASN A 120 -13.51 -10.75 -3.70
CA ASN A 120 -14.00 -9.67 -4.56
C ASN A 120 -14.03 -8.30 -3.86
N ARG A 121 -13.90 -8.28 -2.54
CA ARG A 121 -13.78 -7.05 -1.76
C ARG A 121 -12.43 -6.36 -1.95
N PHE A 122 -11.41 -7.09 -2.41
CA PHE A 122 -10.03 -6.61 -2.50
C PHE A 122 -9.68 -6.22 -3.93
N GLY A 123 -9.47 -4.93 -4.18
CA GLY A 123 -9.09 -4.42 -5.51
C GLY A 123 -9.32 -2.91 -5.66
N ILE A 124 -9.51 -2.43 -6.89
CA ILE A 124 -9.78 -1.01 -7.20
C ILE A 124 -10.85 -0.90 -8.29
N PHE A 125 -11.65 0.16 -8.29
CA PHE A 125 -12.79 0.34 -9.21
C PHE A 125 -13.73 -0.87 -9.22
N ASP A 126 -13.96 -1.51 -10.36
CA ASP A 126 -14.73 -2.75 -10.55
C ASP A 126 -13.85 -4.01 -10.58
N GLU A 127 -12.53 -3.86 -10.45
CA GLU A 127 -11.58 -4.95 -10.39
C GLU A 127 -11.40 -5.47 -8.95
N GLY A 128 -11.22 -6.78 -8.82
CA GLY A 128 -10.96 -7.45 -7.56
C GLY A 128 -10.98 -8.98 -7.69
N GLY A 129 -10.69 -9.68 -6.60
CA GLY A 129 -10.65 -11.14 -6.56
C GLY A 129 -9.27 -11.71 -6.26
N PHE A 130 -9.17 -13.04 -6.25
CA PHE A 130 -7.90 -13.74 -5.92
C PHE A 130 -6.76 -13.36 -6.86
N TRP A 131 -7.05 -13.15 -8.16
CA TRP A 131 -6.04 -12.72 -9.13
C TRP A 131 -5.44 -11.36 -8.72
N PHE A 132 -6.27 -10.43 -8.24
CA PHE A 132 -5.85 -9.09 -7.84
C PHE A 132 -5.00 -9.14 -6.55
N ILE A 133 -5.44 -9.93 -5.56
CA ILE A 133 -4.70 -10.16 -4.31
C ILE A 133 -3.33 -10.80 -4.60
N ALA A 134 -3.29 -11.82 -5.47
CA ALA A 134 -2.05 -12.47 -5.87
C ALA A 134 -1.09 -11.48 -6.57
N SER A 135 -1.58 -10.66 -7.48
CA SER A 135 -0.76 -9.63 -8.15
C SER A 135 -0.21 -8.60 -7.16
N ASN A 136 -1.03 -8.16 -6.21
CA ASN A 136 -0.61 -7.30 -5.10
C ASN A 136 0.47 -7.96 -4.22
N MET A 137 0.40 -9.28 -4.00
CA MET A 137 1.41 -10.02 -3.25
C MET A 137 2.77 -10.03 -3.96
N ILE A 138 2.78 -10.17 -5.29
CA ILE A 138 4.01 -10.04 -6.08
C ILE A 138 4.56 -8.61 -6.01
N ARG A 139 3.70 -7.58 -6.07
CA ARG A 139 4.12 -6.17 -5.92
C ARG A 139 4.68 -5.88 -4.52
N ASP A 140 4.10 -6.44 -3.46
CA ASP A 140 4.64 -6.32 -2.10
C ASP A 140 6.01 -7.00 -1.98
N LEU A 141 6.16 -8.21 -2.55
CA LEU A 141 7.44 -8.90 -2.60
C LEU A 141 8.50 -8.11 -3.38
N ALA A 142 8.13 -7.51 -4.52
CA ALA A 142 9.01 -6.64 -5.29
C ALA A 142 9.48 -5.43 -4.46
N ASN A 143 8.55 -4.75 -3.77
CA ASN A 143 8.88 -3.64 -2.88
C ASN A 143 9.86 -4.02 -1.77
N LEU A 144 9.68 -5.19 -1.14
CA LEU A 144 10.59 -5.71 -0.12
C LEU A 144 12.00 -5.96 -0.67
N ASN A 145 12.10 -6.27 -1.96
CA ASN A 145 13.36 -6.46 -2.69
C ASN A 145 13.88 -5.19 -3.39
N LYS A 146 13.30 -4.02 -3.08
CA LYS A 146 13.69 -2.71 -3.66
C LYS A 146 13.47 -2.63 -5.18
N VAL A 147 12.48 -3.36 -5.70
CA VAL A 147 11.99 -3.22 -7.07
C VAL A 147 10.72 -2.37 -7.02
N GLU A 148 10.78 -1.20 -7.63
CA GLU A 148 9.79 -0.13 -7.49
C GLU A 148 8.74 -0.21 -8.62
N MET A 149 7.87 -1.22 -8.55
CA MET A 149 6.81 -1.42 -9.53
C MET A 149 5.71 -0.36 -9.42
N LEU A 150 5.18 0.08 -10.57
CA LEU A 150 3.96 0.89 -10.64
C LEU A 150 2.73 0.00 -10.38
N PRO A 151 1.59 0.57 -9.96
CA PRO A 151 0.37 -0.21 -9.67
C PRO A 151 -0.16 -1.00 -10.88
N TRP A 152 0.11 -0.51 -12.09
CA TRP A 152 -0.27 -1.12 -13.37
C TRP A 152 0.85 -1.93 -14.03
N ASP A 153 1.99 -2.12 -13.36
CA ASP A 153 3.02 -3.00 -13.88
C ASP A 153 2.64 -4.45 -13.60
N ASP A 154 2.79 -5.29 -14.62
CA ASP A 154 2.63 -6.74 -14.55
C ASP A 154 4.00 -7.42 -14.69
N TRP A 155 4.28 -8.38 -13.81
CA TRP A 155 5.58 -9.05 -13.80
C TRP A 155 5.53 -10.48 -13.28
N GLY A 156 6.24 -11.38 -13.95
CA GLY A 156 6.50 -12.73 -13.46
C GLY A 156 5.23 -13.58 -13.33
N ALA A 157 4.93 -14.01 -12.10
CA ALA A 157 3.85 -14.95 -11.80
C ALA A 157 2.50 -14.28 -11.49
N MET A 158 2.35 -12.99 -11.79
CA MET A 158 1.07 -12.28 -11.62
C MET A 158 0.01 -12.92 -12.52
N PRO A 159 -1.14 -13.35 -11.98
CA PRO A 159 -2.24 -13.86 -12.79
C PRO A 159 -2.82 -12.74 -13.67
N SER A 160 -3.29 -13.11 -14.86
CA SER A 160 -4.06 -12.19 -15.71
C SER A 160 -5.36 -11.75 -15.02
N PRO A 161 -5.91 -10.58 -15.38
CA PRO A 161 -7.22 -10.16 -14.91
C PRO A 161 -8.28 -11.25 -15.10
N ASP A 162 -9.07 -11.48 -14.04
CA ASP A 162 -10.15 -12.47 -13.97
C ASP A 162 -9.74 -13.93 -14.23
N ALA A 163 -8.44 -14.23 -14.23
CA ALA A 163 -7.96 -15.60 -14.40
C ALA A 163 -8.32 -16.46 -13.18
N GLU A 164 -8.81 -17.67 -13.45
CA GLU A 164 -8.85 -18.72 -12.44
C GLU A 164 -7.42 -19.11 -12.05
N ILE A 165 -7.12 -19.06 -10.75
CA ILE A 165 -5.82 -19.48 -10.23
C ILE A 165 -5.82 -21.01 -10.12
N SER A 166 -4.91 -21.67 -10.83
CA SER A 166 -4.79 -23.13 -10.80
C SER A 166 -4.39 -23.64 -9.42
N THR A 167 -4.64 -24.92 -9.13
CA THR A 167 -4.23 -25.56 -7.87
C THR A 167 -2.72 -25.41 -7.58
N GLU A 168 -1.89 -25.41 -8.61
CA GLU A 168 -0.44 -25.25 -8.47
C GLU A 168 -0.08 -23.80 -8.12
N GLU A 169 -0.68 -22.82 -8.79
CA GLU A 169 -0.49 -21.41 -8.47
C GLU A 169 -1.01 -21.07 -7.07
N LEU A 170 -2.17 -21.62 -6.68
CA LEU A 170 -2.72 -21.49 -5.33
C LEU A 170 -1.70 -21.94 -4.28
N ARG A 171 -1.06 -23.10 -4.45
CA ARG A 171 -0.02 -23.56 -3.51
C ARG A 171 1.17 -22.62 -3.43
N ARG A 172 1.57 -22.01 -4.54
CA ARG A 172 2.68 -21.04 -4.56
C ARG A 172 2.32 -19.77 -3.79
N PHE A 173 1.12 -19.24 -4.00
CA PHE A 173 0.65 -18.06 -3.29
C PHE A 173 0.32 -18.36 -1.82
N ASP A 174 -0.18 -19.57 -1.50
CA ASP A 174 -0.34 -20.04 -0.13
C ASP A 174 1.02 -20.04 0.60
N HIS A 175 2.07 -20.57 -0.03
CA HIS A 175 3.43 -20.53 0.55
C HIS A 175 4.02 -19.12 0.63
N LEU A 176 3.80 -18.28 -0.38
CA LEU A 176 4.29 -16.89 -0.37
C LEU A 176 3.62 -16.05 0.72
N ALA A 177 2.40 -16.42 1.13
CA ALA A 177 1.65 -15.71 2.15
C ALA A 177 2.03 -16.09 3.59
N GLU A 178 2.86 -17.11 3.81
CA GLU A 178 3.36 -17.57 5.12
C GLU A 178 4.51 -16.68 5.65
#